data_AF-A0A4E0Q3E0-F1
#
_entry.id   AF-A0A4E0Q3E0-F1
#
_cell.length_a   1.000
_cell.length_b   1.000
_cell.length_c   1.000
_cell.angle_alpha   90.00
_cell.angle_beta   90.00
_cell.angle_gamma   90.00
#
_symmetry.space_group_name_H-M   'P 1'
#
loop_
_entity.id
_entity.type
_entity.pdbx_description
1 polymer ?
#
loop_
_entity_poly.entity_id
_entity_poly.type
_entity_poly.pdbx_seq_one_letter_code
_entity_poly.pdbx_strand_id
1 'polypeptide(L)' 'MMRRSRTAISVEILRAAMEGAKKTHIVYRANLNFEVVNRYLAMLEEKGLIEKKENLYITTEKGKEFQEIARELGL' A
#
# COMPACT_ATOMS: atom_id res chain seq x y z
N MET A 1 -22.07 -5.91 3.57
CA MET A 1 -20.78 -5.20 3.65
C MET A 1 -19.75 -5.99 2.84
N MET A 2 -19.21 -5.44 1.74
CA MET A 2 -18.18 -6.12 0.96
C MET A 2 -16.87 -6.20 1.74
N ARG A 3 -16.23 -7.37 1.76
CA ARG A 3 -14.85 -7.50 2.25
C ARG A 3 -13.92 -6.87 1.22
N ARG A 4 -13.04 -5.97 1.66
CA ARG A 4 -12.00 -5.39 0.78
C ARG A 4 -11.11 -6.51 0.23
N SER A 5 -10.88 -6.51 -1.08
CA SER A 5 -9.97 -7.46 -1.71
C SER A 5 -8.52 -7.18 -1.26
N ARG A 6 -7.64 -8.19 -1.38
CA ARG A 6 -6.20 -8.01 -1.10
C ARG A 6 -5.57 -6.96 -2.02
N THR A 7 -6.07 -6.85 -3.25
CA THR A 7 -5.69 -5.82 -4.23
C THR A 7 -6.13 -4.43 -3.76
N ALA A 8 -7.39 -4.23 -3.38
CA ALA A 8 -7.93 -2.96 -2.92
C ALA A 8 -7.23 -2.41 -1.65
N ILE A 9 -6.76 -3.32 -0.77
CA ILE A 9 -5.93 -2.94 0.38
C ILE A 9 -4.52 -2.52 -0.09
N SER A 10 -3.92 -3.30 -0.98
CA SER A 10 -2.59 -3.00 -1.55
C SER A 10 -2.56 -1.66 -2.26
N VAL A 11 -3.53 -1.40 -3.15
CA VAL A 11 -3.68 -0.15 -3.90
C VAL A 11 -3.82 1.05 -2.96
N GLU A 12 -4.58 0.95 -1.87
CA GLU A 12 -4.74 2.08 -0.95
C GLU A 12 -3.53 2.32 -0.03
N ILE A 13 -2.79 1.27 0.35
CA ILE A 13 -1.50 1.42 1.05
C ILE A 13 -0.49 2.12 0.14
N LEU A 14 -0.38 1.69 -1.12
CA LEU A 14 0.48 2.33 -2.12
C LEU A 14 0.05 3.79 -2.38
N ARG A 15 -1.27 4.07 -2.41
CA ARG A 15 -1.81 5.43 -2.61
C ARG A 15 -1.52 6.34 -1.41
N ALA A 16 -1.60 5.80 -0.20
CA ALA A 16 -1.23 6.52 1.02
C ALA A 16 0.28 6.84 1.08
N ALA A 17 1.12 6.12 0.35
CA ALA A 17 2.58 6.22 0.36
C ALA A 17 3.19 6.91 -0.89
N MET A 18 2.38 7.53 -1.76
CA MET A 18 2.86 8.22 -2.99
C MET A 18 4.00 9.22 -2.72
N GLU A 19 3.83 10.08 -1.72
CA GLU A 19 4.78 11.16 -1.38
C GLU A 19 5.65 10.79 -0.16
N GLY A 20 5.63 9.52 0.24
CA GLY A 20 6.19 9.05 1.50
C GLY A 20 5.23 9.20 2.68
N ALA A 21 4.96 8.11 3.39
CA ALA A 21 4.08 8.11 4.55
C ALA A 21 4.63 7.33 5.74
N LYS A 22 4.45 7.90 6.93
CA LYS A 22 4.68 7.18 8.19
C LYS A 22 3.69 6.00 8.29
N LYS A 23 4.12 4.89 8.87
CA LYS A 23 3.28 3.70 9.12
C LYS A 23 1.93 4.04 9.76
N THR A 24 1.90 4.97 10.71
CA THR A 24 0.67 5.44 11.37
C THR A 24 -0.31 6.09 10.39
N HIS A 25 0.17 6.91 9.44
CA HIS A 25 -0.68 7.50 8.41
C HIS A 25 -1.30 6.41 7.52
N ILE A 26 -0.53 5.38 7.14
CA ILE A 26 -1.00 4.24 6.35
C ILE A 26 -2.08 3.45 7.11
N VAL A 27 -1.88 3.18 8.41
CA VAL A 27 -2.86 2.54 9.32
C VAL A 27 -4.19 3.28 9.32
N TYR A 28 -4.17 4.60 9.56
CA TYR A 28 -5.39 5.42 9.55
C TYR A 28 -6.03 5.52 8.15
N ARG A 29 -5.22 5.69 7.09
CA ARG A 29 -5.72 5.81 5.71
C ARG A 29 -6.38 4.54 5.19
N ALA A 30 -5.81 3.36 5.49
CA ALA A 30 -6.34 2.09 5.02
C ALA A 30 -7.53 1.56 5.86
N ASN A 31 -7.79 2.18 7.02
CA ASN A 31 -8.72 1.70 8.05
C ASN A 31 -8.42 0.25 8.48
N LEU A 32 -7.15 -0.01 8.81
CA LEU A 32 -6.63 -1.33 9.18
C LEU A 32 -5.87 -1.26 10.51
N ASN A 33 -5.71 -2.39 11.19
CA ASN A 33 -4.85 -2.47 12.37
C ASN A 33 -3.35 -2.60 11.99
N PHE A 34 -2.47 -2.37 12.97
CA PHE A 34 -1.01 -2.41 12.79
C PHE A 34 -0.46 -3.77 12.32
N GLU A 35 -1.09 -4.88 12.69
CA GLU A 35 -0.67 -6.24 12.32
C GLU A 35 -0.97 -6.52 10.84
N VAL A 36 -2.17 -6.17 10.38
CA VAL A 36 -2.55 -6.31 8.98
C VAL A 36 -1.69 -5.41 8.11
N VAL A 37 -1.50 -4.14 8.47
CA VAL A 37 -0.64 -3.22 7.72
C VAL A 37 0.82 -3.71 7.67
N ASN A 38 1.36 -4.27 8.76
CA ASN A 38 2.69 -4.89 8.75
C ASN A 38 2.81 -5.99 7.68
N ARG A 39 1.83 -6.91 7.61
CA ARG A 39 1.86 -7.99 6.60
C ARG A 39 1.79 -7.46 5.17
N TYR A 40 0.97 -6.44 4.90
CA TYR A 40 0.92 -5.83 3.58
C TYR A 40 2.18 -5.05 3.24
N LEU A 41 2.74 -4.26 4.16
CA LEU A 41 3.99 -3.53 3.92
C LEU A 41 5.13 -4.49 3.60
N ALA A 42 5.31 -5.55 4.38
CA ALA A 42 6.33 -6.58 4.10
C ALA A 42 6.13 -7.24 2.72
N MET A 43 4.89 -7.63 2.37
CA MET A 43 4.58 -8.23 1.05
C MET A 43 4.80 -7.23 -0.11
N LEU A 44 4.50 -5.94 0.09
CA LEU A 44 4.70 -4.91 -0.94
C LEU A 44 6.18 -4.58 -1.11
N GLU A 45 6.96 -4.62 -0.03
CA GLU A 45 8.40 -4.38 0.01
C GLU A 45 9.16 -5.55 -0.63
N GLU A 46 8.81 -6.79 -0.29
CA GLU A 46 9.29 -8.02 -0.94
C GLU A 46 9.05 -8.01 -2.46
N LYS A 47 7.90 -7.48 -2.90
CA LYS A 47 7.55 -7.35 -4.32
C LYS A 47 8.20 -6.15 -5.02
N GLY A 48 8.90 -5.28 -4.28
CA GLY A 48 9.48 -4.04 -4.80
C GLY A 48 8.44 -3.00 -5.26
N LEU A 49 7.23 -3.03 -4.69
CA LEU A 49 6.15 -2.08 -4.96
C LEU A 49 6.20 -0.87 -4.02
N ILE A 50 6.75 -1.05 -2.82
CA ILE A 50 7.00 0.01 -1.84
C ILE A 50 8.42 -0.14 -1.32
N GLU A 51 9.06 0.96 -0.95
CA GLU A 51 10.37 0.99 -0.30
C GLU A 51 10.29 1.75 1.02
N LYS A 52 11.11 1.35 2.00
CA LYS A 52 11.19 2.03 3.29
C LYS A 52 12.44 2.90 3.37
N LYS A 53 12.27 4.23 3.42
CA LYS A 53 13.35 5.20 3.69
C LYS A 53 13.17 5.74 5.10
N GLU A 54 14.10 5.40 5.98
CA GLU A 54 14.08 5.73 7.42
C GLU A 54 12.75 5.32 8.10
N ASN A 55 11.85 6.29 8.30
CA ASN A 55 10.56 6.16 8.96
C ASN A 55 9.37 6.35 8.01
N LEU A 56 9.63 6.52 6.71
CA LEU A 56 8.64 6.68 5.64
C LEU A 56 8.62 5.44 4.75
N TYR A 57 7.44 5.03 4.33
CA TYR A 57 7.24 4.12 3.21
C TYR A 57 6.88 4.95 1.99
N ILE A 58 7.58 4.74 0.89
CA ILE A 58 7.42 5.46 -0.39
C ILE A 58 7.10 4.42 -1.45
N THR A 59 6.10 4.69 -2.27
CA THR A 59 5.73 3.79 -3.38
C THR A 59 6.71 3.94 -4.54
N THR A 60 7.23 2.82 -5.05
CA THR A 60 8.17 2.78 -6.18
C THR A 60 7.46 3.01 -7.52
N GLU A 61 8.20 3.23 -8.61
CA GLU A 61 7.61 3.29 -9.96
C GLU A 61 6.82 2.01 -10.30
N LYS A 62 7.36 0.83 -9.98
CA LYS A 62 6.67 -0.46 -10.12
C LYS A 62 5.38 -0.52 -9.29
N GLY A 63 5.35 0.12 -8.12
CA GLY A 63 4.16 0.30 -7.32
C GLY A 63 3.09 1.18 -7.97
N LYS A 64 3.50 2.25 -8.67
CA LYS A 64 2.60 3.11 -9.46
C LYS A 64 2.01 2.35 -10.66
N GLU A 65 2.85 1.62 -11.41
CA GLU A 65 2.40 0.74 -12.50
C GLU A 65 1.33 -0.26 -12.03
N PHE A 66 1.57 -0.91 -10.88
CA PHE A 66 0.59 -1.83 -10.28
C PHE A 66 -0.73 -1.15 -9.93
N GLN A 67 -0.72 0.11 -9.48
CA GLN A 67 -1.95 0.86 -9.19
C GLN A 67 -2.73 1.23 -10.46
N GLU A 68 -2.04 1.59 -11.54
CA GLU A 68 -2.68 1.92 -12.80
C GLU A 68 -3.33 0.67 -13.42
N ILE A 69 -2.62 -0.47 -13.44
CA ILE A 69 -3.18 -1.76 -13.86
C ILE A 69 -4.39 -2.16 -12.98
N ALA A 70 -4.32 -1.96 -11.67
CA ALA A 70 -5.45 -2.25 -10.79
C ALA A 70 -6.66 -1.33 -11.09
N ARG A 71 -6.42 -0.07 -11.44
CA ARG A 71 -7.46 0.89 -11.86
C ARG A 71 -8.13 0.49 -13.17
N GLU A 72 -7.35 0.08 -14.17
CA GLU A 72 -7.86 -0.42 -15.46
C GLU A 72 -8.72 -1.68 -15.29
N LEU A 73 -8.35 -2.55 -14.34
CA LEU A 73 -9.10 -3.78 -14.02
C LEU A 73 -10.28 -3.56 -13.04
N GLY A 74 -10.50 -2.33 -12.55
CA GLY A 74 -11.59 -1.98 -11.64
C GLY A 74 -11.47 -2.57 -10.21
N LEU A 75 -10.24 -2.66 -9.67
CA LEU A 75 -9.89 -3.37 -8.42
C LEU A 75 -9.55 -2.48 -7.21
#